data_AF-A0A364XY85-F1
#
_entry.id   AF-A0A364XY85-F1
#
_cell.length_a   1.000
_cell.length_b   1.000
_cell.length_c   1.000
_cell.angle_alpha   90.00
_cell.angle_beta   90.00
_cell.angle_gamma   90.00
#
_symmetry.space_group_name_H-M   'P 1'
#
loop_
_entity.id
_entity.type
_entity.pdbx_description
1 polymer ?
#
loop_
_entity_poly.entity_id
_entity_poly.type
_entity_poly.pdbx_seq_one_letter_code
_entity_poly.pdbx_strand_id
1 'polypeptide(L)'
;MNTMNIFFLIVSSAFNARQQTKPDEVTRIEFTSITRGYQEHLILDNDSVVFSYTSGTDRQVKRNAKANHRQAWKKTLQAVSNIDWTSFDSLKSPTNKRAFDGAKHSSIVITTRTAGTHNHTFDDENPNETLGKLMRCIQEQKKTMQ
;
A
#
# COMPACT_ATOMS: atom_id res chain seq x y z
N MET A 1 13.91 40.00 -53.91
CA MET A 1 12.74 39.85 -53.00
C MET A 1 12.55 38.35 -52.83
N ASN A 2 13.27 37.59 -51.99
CA ASN A 2 13.61 37.73 -50.55
C ASN A 2 12.35 38.04 -49.74
N THR A 3 11.77 37.17 -48.91
CA THR A 3 12.19 35.89 -48.30
C THR A 3 10.91 35.11 -47.93
N MET A 4 10.87 33.80 -48.17
CA MET A 4 9.74 32.93 -47.80
C MET A 4 9.96 32.38 -46.39
N ASN A 5 9.09 32.75 -45.46
CA ASN A 5 9.18 32.42 -44.04
C ASN A 5 8.59 31.02 -43.80
N ILE A 6 9.43 29.99 -43.61
CA ILE A 6 9.00 28.65 -43.22
C ILE A 6 9.03 28.60 -41.68
N PHE A 7 7.85 28.66 -41.06
CA PHE A 7 7.68 28.42 -39.63
C PHE A 7 7.66 26.89 -39.41
N PHE A 8 8.79 26.32 -38.97
CA PHE A 8 8.90 24.91 -38.60
C PHE A 8 8.40 24.74 -37.16
N LEU A 9 7.15 24.31 -37.00
CA LEU A 9 6.51 24.11 -35.70
C LEU A 9 6.92 22.72 -35.19
N ILE A 10 8.00 22.66 -34.40
CA ILE A 10 8.43 21.44 -33.72
C ILE A 10 7.43 21.18 -32.59
N VAL A 11 6.43 20.35 -32.84
CA VAL A 11 5.59 19.77 -31.80
C VAL A 11 6.45 18.72 -31.08
N SER A 12 7.17 19.15 -30.04
CA SER A 12 7.79 18.21 -29.11
C SER A 12 6.67 17.58 -28.28
N SER A 13 6.16 16.44 -28.73
CA SER A 13 5.44 15.54 -27.84
C SER A 13 6.43 15.11 -26.77
N ALA A 14 6.34 15.72 -25.59
CA ALA A 14 6.96 15.21 -24.39
C ALA A 14 6.27 13.88 -24.06
N PHE A 15 6.72 12.82 -24.74
CA PHE A 15 6.43 11.45 -24.35
C PHE A 15 7.17 11.27 -23.02
N ASN A 16 6.47 11.56 -21.93
CA ASN A 16 6.89 11.11 -20.61
C ASN A 16 6.92 9.58 -20.72
N ALA A 17 8.12 9.03 -20.99
CA ALA A 17 8.36 7.62 -20.89
C ALA A 17 8.05 7.25 -19.43
N ARG A 18 6.82 6.78 -19.22
CA ARG A 18 6.32 6.33 -17.93
C ARG A 18 7.22 5.17 -17.54
N GLN A 19 8.16 5.42 -16.62
CA GLN A 19 8.97 4.35 -16.07
C GLN A 19 7.99 3.43 -15.35
N GLN A 20 7.61 2.34 -16.01
CA GLN A 20 6.98 1.21 -15.37
C GLN A 20 8.05 0.64 -14.44
N THR A 21 7.97 1.02 -13.16
CA THR A 21 8.85 0.51 -12.10
C THR A 21 8.88 -1.01 -12.23
N LYS A 22 10.06 -1.54 -12.55
CA LYS A 22 10.31 -2.98 -12.54
C LYS A 22 9.87 -3.53 -11.17
N PRO A 23 9.40 -4.78 -11.09
CA PRO A 23 9.14 -5.45 -9.82
C PRO A 23 10.47 -5.78 -9.13
N ASP A 24 11.09 -4.73 -8.58
CA ASP A 24 12.18 -4.67 -7.60
C ASP A 24 12.30 -3.16 -7.27
N GLU A 25 12.09 -2.65 -6.05
CA GLU A 25 12.12 -3.31 -4.74
C GLU A 25 11.09 -2.68 -3.80
N VAL A 26 9.93 -3.30 -3.63
CA VAL A 26 9.17 -3.08 -2.39
C VAL A 26 10.05 -3.62 -1.26
N THR A 27 10.37 -2.77 -0.30
CA THR A 27 11.28 -3.11 0.82
C THR A 27 10.51 -3.32 2.11
N ARG A 28 9.32 -2.70 2.22
CA ARG A 28 8.51 -2.73 3.42
C ARG A 28 7.05 -2.46 3.09
N ILE A 29 6.16 -3.18 3.75
CA ILE A 29 4.71 -2.97 3.70
C ILE A 29 4.23 -2.85 5.14
N GLU A 30 3.56 -1.76 5.43
CA GLU A 30 2.92 -1.52 6.72
C GLU A 30 1.41 -1.42 6.53
N PHE A 31 0.67 -2.06 7.42
CA PHE A 31 -0.77 -1.98 7.50
C PHE A 31 -1.17 -1.53 8.89
N THR A 32 -2.02 -0.52 8.96
CA THR A 32 -2.61 -0.05 10.21
C THR A 32 -4.12 -0.16 10.12
N SER A 33 -4.76 -0.64 11.18
CA SER A 33 -6.21 -0.61 11.32
C SER A 33 -6.59 -0.05 12.68
N ILE A 34 -7.48 0.94 12.72
CA ILE A 34 -7.78 1.70 13.94
C ILE A 34 -9.29 1.88 14.09
N THR A 35 -9.75 1.79 15.34
CA THR A 35 -11.03 2.27 15.85
C THR A 35 -10.79 3.13 17.10
N ARG A 36 -11.85 3.69 17.70
CA ARG A 36 -11.76 4.55 18.90
C ARG A 36 -11.02 3.96 20.11
N GLY A 37 -10.89 2.64 20.19
CA GLY A 37 -10.25 1.97 21.34
C GLY A 37 -9.40 0.77 20.94
N TYR A 38 -9.11 0.59 19.65
CA TYR A 38 -8.36 -0.56 19.19
C TYR A 38 -7.49 -0.18 18.01
N GLN A 39 -6.22 -0.56 18.05
CA GLN A 39 -5.28 -0.34 16.96
C GLN A 39 -4.53 -1.64 16.70
N GLU A 40 -4.43 -2.00 15.42
CA GLU A 40 -3.58 -3.06 14.90
C GLU A 40 -2.53 -2.47 13.96
N HIS A 41 -1.32 -3.01 14.02
CA HIS A 41 -0.24 -2.67 13.11
C HIS A 41 0.48 -3.94 12.67
N LEU A 42 0.62 -4.13 11.36
CA LEU A 42 1.35 -5.23 10.75
C LEU A 42 2.46 -4.65 9.88
N ILE A 43 3.68 -5.12 10.09
CA ILE A 43 4.87 -4.77 9.31
C ILE A 43 5.37 -6.03 8.63
N LEU A 44 5.55 -5.98 7.32
CA LEU A 44 6.18 -7.03 6.53
C LEU A 44 7.38 -6.45 5.80
N ASP A 45 8.51 -7.13 5.91
CA ASP A 45 9.68 -6.95 5.06
C ASP A 45 10.26 -8.32 4.69
N ASN A 46 11.42 -8.32 4.01
CA ASN A 46 12.04 -9.56 3.56
C ASN A 46 12.49 -10.47 4.71
N ASP A 47 12.79 -9.89 5.86
CA ASP A 47 13.46 -10.59 6.96
C ASP A 47 12.49 -10.90 8.11
N SER A 48 11.35 -10.19 8.17
CA SER A 48 10.45 -10.26 9.30
C SER A 48 8.98 -9.98 8.94
N VAL A 49 8.11 -10.55 9.77
CA VAL A 49 6.70 -10.19 9.85
C VAL A 49 6.39 -9.93 11.32
N VAL A 50 5.96 -8.71 11.61
CA VAL A 50 5.71 -8.21 12.97
C VAL A 50 4.29 -7.73 13.05
N PHE A 51 3.51 -8.31 13.97
CA PHE A 51 2.16 -7.87 14.28
C PHE A 51 2.14 -7.28 15.69
N SER A 52 1.45 -6.16 15.85
CA SER A 52 1.18 -5.58 17.16
C SER A 52 -0.24 -5.05 17.25
N TYR A 53 -0.78 -5.07 18.45
CA TYR A 53 -2.09 -4.46 18.71
C TYR A 53 -2.14 -3.83 20.10
N THR A 54 -3.02 -2.85 20.24
CA THR A 54 -3.33 -2.15 21.49
C THR A 54 -4.84 -2.06 21.63
N SER A 55 -5.37 -2.29 22.84
CA SER A 55 -6.80 -2.20 23.16
C SER A 55 -6.99 -1.27 24.36
N GLY A 56 -7.66 -0.14 24.17
CA GLY A 56 -7.91 0.84 25.22
C GLY A 56 -6.62 1.34 25.88
N THR A 57 -6.54 1.20 27.21
CA THR A 57 -5.36 1.56 28.02
C THR A 57 -4.39 0.40 28.23
N ASP A 58 -4.60 -0.74 27.57
CA ASP A 58 -3.73 -1.90 27.71
C ASP A 58 -2.34 -1.65 27.12
N ARG A 59 -1.34 -2.39 27.63
CA ARG A 59 0.00 -2.38 27.05
C ARG A 59 -0.02 -2.96 25.65
N GLN A 60 0.77 -2.38 24.75
CA GLN A 60 0.94 -2.91 23.40
C GLN A 60 1.42 -4.36 23.44
N VAL A 61 0.70 -5.21 22.73
CA VAL A 61 1.06 -6.61 22.52
C VAL A 61 1.81 -6.72 21.20
N LYS A 62 3.02 -7.29 21.21
CA LYS A 62 3.84 -7.53 20.01
C LYS A 62 4.03 -9.03 19.77
N ARG A 63 3.95 -9.43 18.51
CA ARG A 63 4.11 -10.81 18.02
C ARG A 63 4.97 -10.80 16.78
N ASN A 64 5.91 -11.73 16.70
CA ASN A 64 6.70 -11.96 15.49
C ASN A 64 6.26 -13.29 14.88
N ALA A 65 6.25 -13.39 13.56
CA ALA A 65 5.99 -14.66 12.90
C ALA A 65 7.02 -15.71 13.33
N LYS A 66 6.53 -16.87 13.79
CA LYS A 66 7.37 -17.96 14.34
C LYS A 66 8.11 -18.75 13.24
N ALA A 67 7.55 -18.81 12.02
CA ALA A 67 8.12 -19.43 10.83
C ALA A 67 7.46 -18.85 9.56
N ASN A 68 8.06 -19.04 8.38
CA ASN A 68 7.51 -18.72 7.04
C ASN A 68 7.39 -17.22 6.64
N HIS A 69 8.10 -16.28 7.28
CA HIS A 69 8.11 -14.87 6.86
C HIS A 69 8.48 -14.69 5.38
N ARG A 70 9.45 -15.45 4.83
CA ARG A 70 9.81 -15.40 3.41
C ARG A 70 8.67 -15.77 2.47
N GLN A 71 7.86 -16.76 2.83
CA GLN A 71 6.70 -17.15 2.03
C GLN A 71 5.60 -16.09 2.09
N ALA A 72 5.35 -15.54 3.29
CA ALA A 72 4.44 -14.42 3.49
C ALA A 72 4.86 -13.19 2.68
N TRP A 73 6.15 -12.86 2.71
CA TRP A 73 6.74 -11.77 1.95
C TRP A 73 6.55 -11.98 0.44
N LYS A 74 6.93 -13.15 -0.08
CA LYS A 74 6.77 -13.49 -1.51
C LYS A 74 5.31 -13.39 -1.98
N LYS A 75 4.36 -13.91 -1.20
CA LYS A 75 2.93 -13.81 -1.52
C LYS A 75 2.46 -12.35 -1.55
N THR A 76 2.91 -11.56 -0.58
CA THR A 76 2.58 -10.14 -0.50
C THR A 76 3.16 -9.35 -1.68
N LEU A 77 4.41 -9.64 -2.08
CA LEU A 77 5.04 -9.08 -3.28
C LEU A 77 4.25 -9.38 -4.56
N GLN A 78 3.74 -10.62 -4.70
CA GLN A 78 2.87 -10.98 -5.81
C GLN A 78 1.51 -10.27 -5.78
N ALA A 79 1.00 -9.95 -4.59
CA ALA A 79 -0.24 -9.20 -4.46
C ALA A 79 -0.08 -7.75 -4.92
N VAL A 80 1.06 -7.12 -4.62
CA VAL A 80 1.34 -5.72 -5.00
C VAL A 80 1.86 -5.55 -6.42
N SER A 81 2.30 -6.63 -7.08
CA SER A 81 2.81 -6.57 -8.46
C SER A 81 1.77 -6.10 -9.50
N ASN A 82 0.47 -6.13 -9.15
CA ASN A 82 -0.62 -5.71 -10.01
C ASN A 82 -1.12 -4.28 -9.70
N ILE A 83 -0.50 -3.59 -8.74
CA ILE A 83 -0.88 -2.23 -8.35
C ILE A 83 -0.25 -1.23 -9.33
N ASP A 84 -1.06 -0.28 -9.81
CA ASP A 84 -0.55 0.89 -10.52
C ASP A 84 -0.08 1.94 -9.51
N TRP A 85 1.24 2.04 -9.33
CA TRP A 85 1.88 2.99 -8.42
C TRP A 85 1.58 4.45 -8.73
N THR A 86 1.23 4.77 -9.97
CA THR A 86 0.90 6.16 -10.36
C THR A 86 -0.44 6.62 -9.81
N SER A 87 -1.32 5.69 -9.44
CA SER A 87 -2.65 5.98 -8.92
C SER A 87 -2.88 5.47 -7.50
N PHE A 88 -1.94 4.71 -6.92
CA PHE A 88 -2.08 4.08 -5.60
C PHE A 88 -2.50 5.05 -4.50
N ASP A 89 -1.79 6.17 -4.36
CA ASP A 89 -2.08 7.16 -3.31
C ASP A 89 -3.47 7.80 -3.49
N SER A 90 -3.92 7.87 -4.75
CA SER A 90 -5.20 8.46 -5.16
C SER A 90 -6.34 7.44 -5.31
N LEU A 91 -6.14 6.18 -4.91
CA LEU A 91 -7.17 5.15 -5.02
C LEU A 91 -8.48 5.64 -4.37
N LYS A 92 -9.59 5.48 -5.08
CA LYS A 92 -10.90 5.81 -4.52
C LYS A 92 -11.35 4.70 -3.60
N SER A 93 -11.68 5.04 -2.37
CA SER A 93 -12.39 4.10 -1.53
C SER A 93 -13.84 3.97 -2.01
N PRO A 94 -14.39 2.75 -2.04
CA PRO A 94 -15.77 2.52 -2.48
C PRO A 94 -16.81 3.28 -1.64
N THR A 95 -16.51 3.50 -0.35
CA THR A 95 -17.35 4.26 0.58
C THR A 95 -16.51 5.26 1.40
N ASN A 96 -17.21 6.11 2.15
CA ASN A 96 -16.63 6.98 3.19
C ASN A 96 -17.15 6.61 4.59
N LYS A 97 -17.34 5.31 4.83
CA LYS A 97 -17.87 4.81 6.10
C LYS A 97 -16.97 5.14 7.29
N ARG A 98 -15.66 5.36 7.07
CA ARG A 98 -14.75 5.84 8.11
C ARG A 98 -15.14 7.18 8.75
N ALA A 99 -15.97 7.99 8.07
CA ALA A 99 -16.43 9.28 8.60
C ALA A 99 -17.54 9.13 9.64
N PHE A 100 -18.10 7.93 9.80
CA PHE A 100 -19.11 7.64 10.81
C PHE A 100 -18.43 7.31 12.14
N ASP A 101 -19.12 7.66 13.22
CA ASP A 101 -18.60 7.41 14.55
C ASP A 101 -18.41 5.90 14.81
N GLY A 102 -17.24 5.53 15.32
CA GLY A 102 -16.87 4.16 15.66
C GLY A 102 -16.44 3.30 14.48
N ALA A 103 -16.50 3.81 13.25
CA ALA A 103 -16.10 3.07 12.07
C ALA A 103 -14.60 2.78 12.05
N LYS A 104 -14.24 1.59 11.59
CA LYS A 104 -12.85 1.17 11.44
C LYS A 104 -12.25 1.77 10.18
N HIS A 105 -11.08 2.39 10.32
CA HIS A 105 -10.32 2.92 9.21
C HIS A 105 -8.97 2.22 9.13
N SER A 106 -8.49 2.05 7.91
CA SER A 106 -7.22 1.39 7.66
C SER A 106 -6.34 2.16 6.70
N SER A 107 -5.03 2.02 6.89
CA SER A 107 -4.01 2.59 6.02
C SER A 107 -3.01 1.52 5.62
N ILE A 108 -2.53 1.63 4.38
CA ILE A 108 -1.40 0.85 3.87
C ILE A 108 -0.31 1.83 3.49
N VAL A 109 0.90 1.54 3.92
CA VAL A 109 2.11 2.24 3.52
C VAL A 109 3.04 1.24 2.85
N ILE A 110 3.49 1.54 1.64
CA ILE A 110 4.42 0.70 0.89
C ILE A 110 5.67 1.51 0.58
N THR A 111 6.81 1.06 1.09
CA THR A 111 8.10 1.68 0.81
C THR A 111 8.79 0.92 -0.30
N THR A 112 9.19 1.64 -1.34
CA THR A 112 10.02 1.14 -2.44
C THR A 112 11.42 1.71 -2.35
N ARG A 113 12.42 1.01 -2.88
CA ARG A 113 13.81 1.51 -2.85
C ARG A 113 14.02 2.78 -3.68
N THR A 114 13.31 2.91 -4.80
CA THR A 114 13.57 3.94 -5.81
C THR A 114 12.48 5.01 -5.90
N ALA A 115 11.21 4.66 -5.72
CA ALA A 115 10.08 5.59 -5.85
C ALA A 115 9.64 6.22 -4.51
N GLY A 116 10.24 5.80 -3.40
CA GLY A 116 9.92 6.31 -2.06
C GLY A 116 8.73 5.61 -1.43
N THR A 117 7.95 6.37 -0.65
CA THR A 117 6.83 5.85 0.16
C THR A 117 5.49 6.19 -0.47
N HIS A 118 4.69 5.16 -0.71
CA HIS A 118 3.30 5.25 -1.15
C HIS A 118 2.36 5.01 0.04
N ASN A 119 1.26 5.75 0.11
CA ASN A 119 0.32 5.64 1.22
C ASN A 119 -1.12 5.73 0.73
N HIS A 120 -1.98 4.89 1.28
CA HIS A 120 -3.40 4.92 0.97
C HIS A 120 -4.24 4.60 2.20
N THR A 121 -5.26 5.42 2.46
CA THR A 121 -6.21 5.25 3.56
C THR A 121 -7.59 4.92 3.02
N PHE A 122 -8.27 3.93 3.61
CA PHE A 122 -9.55 3.40 3.15
C PHE A 122 -10.45 2.95 4.30
N ASP A 123 -11.72 2.66 3.98
CA ASP A 123 -12.64 1.99 4.89
C ASP A 123 -12.23 0.53 5.06
N ASP A 124 -11.91 0.09 6.28
CA ASP A 124 -11.30 -1.24 6.50
C ASP A 124 -12.12 -2.40 5.94
N GLU A 125 -13.44 -2.35 6.14
CA GLU A 125 -14.38 -3.39 5.74
C GLU A 125 -14.71 -3.35 4.24
N ASN A 126 -14.33 -2.28 3.55
CA ASN A 126 -14.68 -2.06 2.14
C ASN A 126 -13.52 -1.38 1.39
N PRO A 127 -12.36 -2.06 1.22
CA PRO A 127 -11.22 -1.52 0.50
C PRO A 127 -11.51 -1.41 -1.01
N ASN A 128 -10.71 -0.60 -1.72
CA ASN A 128 -10.70 -0.62 -3.18
C ASN A 128 -10.39 -2.03 -3.70
N GLU A 129 -11.07 -2.48 -4.77
CA GLU A 129 -10.91 -3.81 -5.35
C GLU A 129 -9.46 -4.16 -5.71
N THR A 130 -8.68 -3.15 -6.12
CA THR A 130 -7.24 -3.26 -6.43
C THR A 130 -6.43 -3.78 -5.24
N LEU A 131 -6.87 -3.45 -4.02
CA LEU A 131 -6.21 -3.87 -2.78
C LEU A 131 -6.65 -5.27 -2.32
N GLY A 132 -7.66 -5.88 -2.94
CA GLY A 132 -8.28 -7.11 -2.43
C GLY A 132 -7.32 -8.27 -2.22
N LYS A 133 -6.36 -8.49 -3.14
CA LYS A 133 -5.33 -9.53 -2.99
C LYS A 133 -4.36 -9.21 -1.84
N LEU A 134 -3.94 -7.96 -1.72
CA LEU A 134 -3.03 -7.50 -0.67
C LEU A 134 -3.69 -7.63 0.71
N MET A 135 -4.94 -7.19 0.83
CA MET A 135 -5.72 -7.29 2.05
C MET A 135 -5.90 -8.74 2.49
N ARG A 136 -6.15 -9.67 1.57
CA ARG A 136 -6.22 -11.10 1.91
C ARG A 136 -4.90 -11.61 2.51
N CYS A 137 -3.77 -11.25 1.91
CA CYS A 137 -2.45 -11.63 2.44
C CYS A 137 -2.21 -11.08 3.85
N ILE A 138 -2.56 -9.81 4.09
CA ILE A 138 -2.47 -9.16 5.40
C ILE A 138 -3.33 -9.90 6.44
N GLN A 139 -4.59 -10.21 6.12
CA GLN A 139 -5.49 -10.91 7.03
C GLN A 139 -5.02 -12.33 7.35
N GLU A 140 -4.45 -13.05 6.38
CA GLU A 140 -3.83 -14.35 6.61
C GLU A 140 -2.69 -14.24 7.63
N GLN A 141 -1.81 -13.24 7.50
CA GLN A 141 -0.70 -13.06 8.45
C GLN A 141 -1.23 -12.76 9.86
N LYS A 142 -2.16 -11.82 9.99
CA LYS A 142 -2.76 -11.46 11.30
C LYS A 142 -3.34 -12.69 12.01
N LYS A 143 -4.10 -13.53 11.30
CA LYS A 143 -4.69 -14.75 11.86
C LYS A 143 -3.67 -15.75 12.41
N THR A 144 -2.45 -15.78 11.86
CA THR A 144 -1.40 -16.68 12.38
C THR A 144 -0.71 -16.16 13.64
N MET A 145 -0.95 -14.90 14.02
CA MET A 145 -0.26 -14.22 15.11
C MET A 145 -1.17 -13.76 16.26
N GLN A 146 -2.49 -13.74 16.04
CA GLN A 146 -3.52 -13.59 17.06
C GLN A 146 -3.68 -14.90 17.84
#